data_AF-A0A9D1JW05-F1
#
_entry.id   AF-A0A9D1JW05-F1
#
_cell.length_a   1.000
_cell.length_b   1.000
_cell.length_c   1.000
_cell.angle_alpha   90.00
_cell.angle_beta   90.00
_cell.angle_gamma   90.00
#
_symmetry.space_group_name_H-M   'P 1'
#
loop_
_entity.id
_entity.type
_entity.pdbx_description
1 polymer ?
#
loop_
_entity_poly.entity_id
_entity_poly.type
_entity_poly.pdbx_seq_one_letter_code
_entity_poly.pdbx_strand_id
1 'polypeptide(L)'
;MKYKSRNLLPAAVVRKLKSFPRFIYHNKLDAHIWESDMQMRKLVSNALQMVSWSYIAFMQRMGYPLPDDAILDIFVHGSSTNYYYDDTSDIDIAIVANLDGMRAMFPNVDINGLMKSALGSWMRYHRIRVCGRGIDIDVLDVNTPRYGPGIYKVGSAYSLKSDSWIRRPELLKPDVVREIRKSAWKIFKDFRRQYNQMRKNNMGADFVDTFMTRITMERKDSYAKNYLQPVTPETMAFRMIRRCGMWRDLIELSARQRSRDFNISL
;
A
#
# COMPACT_ATOMS: atom_id res chain seq x y z
N MET A 1 -34.22 35.25 -1.17
CA MET A 1 -32.80 34.98 -1.50
C MET A 1 -32.71 33.52 -1.96
N LYS A 2 -32.70 33.27 -3.29
CA LYS A 2 -32.72 31.92 -3.87
C LYS A 2 -31.33 31.30 -3.80
N TYR A 3 -31.14 30.30 -2.95
CA TYR A 3 -29.95 29.43 -3.03
C TYR A 3 -30.07 28.57 -4.28
N LYS A 4 -29.28 28.89 -5.31
CA LYS A 4 -29.06 28.01 -6.46
C LYS A 4 -28.38 26.74 -5.94
N SER A 5 -29.08 25.61 -6.04
CA SER A 5 -28.47 24.28 -5.90
C SER A 5 -27.32 24.19 -6.92
N ARG A 6 -26.09 24.14 -6.41
CA ARG A 6 -24.93 23.79 -7.23
C ARG A 6 -25.11 22.33 -7.63
N ASN A 7 -25.35 22.12 -8.93
CA ASN A 7 -25.37 20.82 -9.60
C ASN A 7 -24.37 19.83 -8.97
N LEU A 8 -24.91 18.78 -8.35
CA LEU A 8 -24.13 17.64 -7.91
C LEU A 8 -23.73 16.82 -9.14
N LEU A 9 -22.43 16.85 -9.41
CA LEU A 9 -21.61 15.94 -10.22
C LEU A 9 -21.91 15.89 -11.74
N PRO A 10 -20.96 16.31 -12.60
CA PRO A 10 -21.06 16.05 -14.03
C PRO A 10 -20.98 14.54 -14.31
N ALA A 11 -21.63 14.13 -15.40
CA ALA A 11 -21.63 12.77 -15.93
C ALA A 11 -20.22 12.14 -15.87
N ALA A 12 -20.16 10.88 -15.45
CA ALA A 12 -18.95 10.14 -15.21
C ALA A 12 -17.90 10.37 -16.31
N VAL A 13 -16.83 11.10 -15.97
CA VAL A 13 -15.63 11.14 -16.80
C VAL A 13 -15.09 9.71 -16.83
N VAL A 14 -15.36 8.99 -17.92
CA VAL A 14 -14.74 7.70 -18.21
C VAL A 14 -13.25 7.98 -18.39
N ARG A 15 -12.50 7.87 -17.31
CA ARG A 15 -11.07 8.14 -17.33
C ARG A 15 -10.40 6.99 -18.09
N LYS A 16 -9.89 7.28 -19.28
CA LYS A 16 -9.25 6.28 -20.15
C LYS A 16 -8.10 5.61 -19.38
N LEU A 17 -8.14 4.28 -19.27
CA LEU A 17 -7.05 3.51 -18.66
C LEU A 17 -5.75 3.82 -19.40
N LYS A 18 -4.62 3.89 -18.67
CA LYS A 18 -3.31 4.01 -19.32
C LYS A 18 -3.07 2.76 -20.17
N SER A 19 -2.64 2.95 -21.41
CA SER A 19 -2.71 1.92 -22.46
C SER A 19 -1.81 0.70 -22.20
N PHE A 20 -0.71 0.83 -21.44
CA PHE A 20 0.22 -0.26 -21.17
C PHE A 20 0.87 -0.17 -19.78
N PRO A 21 0.33 -0.86 -18.75
CA PRO A 21 1.04 -0.96 -17.49
C PRO A 21 2.25 -1.89 -17.65
N ARG A 22 3.45 -1.41 -17.33
CA ARG A 22 4.69 -2.19 -17.39
C ARG A 22 5.05 -2.78 -16.03
N PHE A 23 5.63 -3.97 -16.02
CA PHE A 23 6.39 -4.48 -14.87
C PHE A 23 7.82 -3.91 -14.93
N ILE A 24 8.11 -3.04 -13.98
CA ILE A 24 9.38 -2.34 -13.77
C ILE A 24 10.21 -3.12 -12.75
N TYR A 25 11.45 -3.43 -13.10
CA TYR A 25 12.45 -4.08 -12.26
C TYR A 25 13.83 -3.57 -12.67
N HIS A 26 14.64 -3.14 -11.70
CA HIS A 26 15.94 -2.51 -11.87
C HIS A 26 17.06 -3.47 -11.47
N ASN A 27 18.30 -3.14 -11.82
CA ASN A 27 19.48 -3.85 -11.35
C ASN A 27 20.16 -3.18 -10.14
N LYS A 28 19.62 -2.05 -9.68
CA LYS A 28 20.11 -1.27 -8.55
C LYS A 28 18.95 -0.74 -7.71
N LEU A 29 19.20 -0.54 -6.43
CA LEU A 29 18.30 0.21 -5.56
C LEU A 29 18.18 1.66 -6.04
N ASP A 30 17.13 2.35 -5.59
CA ASP A 30 16.92 3.73 -5.98
C ASP A 30 18.01 4.65 -5.43
N ALA A 31 18.80 5.23 -6.33
CA ALA A 31 19.90 6.12 -5.99
C ALA A 31 19.48 7.40 -5.26
N HIS A 32 18.19 7.77 -5.28
CA HIS A 32 17.69 8.89 -4.46
C HIS A 32 17.52 8.53 -2.98
N ILE A 33 17.40 7.24 -2.64
CA ILE A 33 17.23 6.75 -1.27
C ILE A 33 18.50 6.08 -0.75
N TRP A 34 19.22 5.38 -1.63
CA TRP A 34 20.32 4.50 -1.26
C TRP A 34 21.65 4.99 -1.84
N GLU A 35 22.71 4.83 -1.06
CA GLU A 35 24.08 4.93 -1.51
C GLU A 35 24.50 3.65 -2.27
N SER A 36 25.64 3.68 -2.94
CA SER A 36 26.13 2.56 -3.74
C SER A 36 26.49 1.31 -2.93
N ASP A 37 26.79 1.48 -1.63
CA ASP A 37 27.05 0.41 -0.66
C ASP A 37 25.75 -0.17 -0.05
N MET A 38 24.59 0.25 -0.57
CA MET A 38 23.27 -0.10 -0.07
C MET A 38 22.98 0.40 1.35
N GLN A 39 23.67 1.44 1.83
CA GLN A 39 23.23 2.19 3.00
C GLN A 39 22.22 3.26 2.63
N MET A 40 21.28 3.56 3.53
CA MET A 40 20.34 4.64 3.29
C MET A 40 21.07 5.98 3.39
N ARG A 41 20.80 6.89 2.45
CA ARG A 41 21.33 8.25 2.53
C ARG A 41 20.91 8.89 3.85
N LYS A 42 21.85 9.51 4.56
CA LYS A 42 21.58 10.03 5.92
C LYS A 42 20.45 11.05 5.98
N LEU A 43 20.38 11.96 4.99
CA LEU A 43 19.28 12.92 4.88
C LEU A 43 17.91 12.24 4.72
N VAL A 44 17.87 11.13 3.98
CA VAL A 44 16.64 10.35 3.80
C VAL A 44 16.25 9.64 5.09
N SER A 45 17.21 8.99 5.76
CA SER A 45 16.99 8.35 7.07
C SER A 45 16.45 9.35 8.10
N ASN A 46 17.09 10.53 8.22
CA ASN A 46 16.66 11.59 9.13
C ASN A 46 15.25 12.10 8.78
N ALA A 47 14.96 12.35 7.50
CA ALA A 47 13.64 12.81 7.07
C ALA A 47 12.55 11.77 7.38
N LEU A 48 12.81 10.49 7.14
CA LEU A 48 11.86 9.43 7.42
C LEU A 48 11.64 9.26 8.93
N GLN A 49 12.68 9.34 9.74
CA GLN A 49 12.54 9.35 11.21
C GLN A 49 11.71 10.53 11.70
N MET A 50 11.94 11.74 11.18
CA MET A 50 11.14 12.92 11.52
C MET A 50 9.66 12.73 11.18
N VAL A 51 9.37 12.14 10.01
CA VAL A 51 7.99 11.84 9.58
C VAL A 51 7.34 10.82 10.51
N SER A 52 8.03 9.72 10.83
CA SER A 52 7.53 8.67 11.72
C SER A 52 7.25 9.21 13.13
N TRP A 53 8.19 9.94 13.72
CA TRP A 53 8.03 10.52 15.06
C TRP A 53 6.97 11.64 15.10
N SER A 54 6.81 12.40 14.02
CA SER A 54 5.71 13.38 13.92
C SER A 54 4.34 12.70 13.94
N TYR A 55 4.21 11.53 13.30
CA TYR A 55 2.99 10.73 13.34
C TYR A 55 2.76 10.09 14.72
N ILE A 56 3.80 9.54 15.35
CA ILE A 56 3.73 9.02 16.73
C ILE A 56 3.26 10.11 17.70
N ALA A 57 3.87 11.30 17.64
CA ALA A 57 3.48 12.43 18.47
C ALA A 57 2.04 12.89 18.21
N PHE A 58 1.57 12.81 16.96
CA PHE A 58 0.16 13.06 16.65
C PHE A 58 -0.75 12.06 17.36
N MET A 59 -0.43 10.76 17.31
CA MET A 59 -1.22 9.73 17.97
C MET A 59 -1.25 9.90 19.50
N GLN A 60 -0.10 10.21 20.11
CA GLN A 60 0.00 10.50 21.53
C GLN A 60 -0.87 11.71 21.92
N ARG A 61 -0.86 12.79 21.13
CA ARG A 61 -1.74 13.96 21.36
C ARG A 61 -3.23 13.66 21.20
N MET A 62 -3.58 12.68 20.37
CA MET A 62 -4.96 12.18 20.24
C MET A 62 -5.39 11.32 21.44
N GLY A 63 -4.51 11.10 22.42
CA GLY A 63 -4.79 10.32 23.62
C GLY A 63 -4.55 8.81 23.45
N TYR A 64 -3.88 8.37 22.37
CA TYR A 64 -3.54 6.96 22.23
C TYR A 64 -2.36 6.60 23.15
N PRO A 65 -2.48 5.52 23.97
CA PRO A 65 -1.44 5.09 24.90
C PRO A 65 -0.31 4.38 24.15
N LEU A 66 0.54 5.17 23.50
CA LEU A 66 1.69 4.72 22.73
C LEU A 66 2.95 5.48 23.19
N PRO A 67 3.46 5.19 24.40
CA PRO A 67 4.66 5.84 24.90
C PRO A 67 5.89 5.45 24.06
N ASP A 68 6.96 6.25 24.15
CA ASP A 68 8.13 6.08 23.29
C ASP A 68 8.83 4.72 23.49
N ASP A 69 8.81 4.19 24.72
CA ASP A 69 9.35 2.87 25.06
C ASP A 69 8.49 1.70 24.52
N ALA A 70 7.24 1.96 24.14
CA ALA A 70 6.41 1.01 23.40
C ALA A 70 6.80 0.92 21.92
N ILE A 71 7.67 1.79 21.39
CA ILE A 71 8.15 1.73 20.00
C ILE A 71 9.43 0.87 19.91
N LEU A 72 9.27 -0.35 19.40
CA LEU A 72 10.37 -1.31 19.30
C LEU A 72 11.29 -1.00 18.12
N ASP A 73 10.70 -0.71 16.96
CA ASP A 73 11.45 -0.41 15.74
C ASP A 73 10.63 0.45 14.76
N ILE A 74 11.34 1.15 13.88
CA ILE A 74 10.76 1.85 12.73
C ILE A 74 11.58 1.45 11.52
N PHE A 75 10.95 0.81 10.54
CA PHE A 75 11.64 0.32 9.36
C PHE A 75 10.92 0.67 8.06
N VAL A 76 11.70 0.88 7.00
CA VAL A 76 11.16 0.97 5.64
C VAL A 76 11.08 -0.40 5.01
N HIS A 77 10.09 -0.60 4.14
CA HIS A 77 9.93 -1.85 3.40
C HIS A 77 9.33 -1.63 2.01
N GLY A 78 8.97 -2.73 1.35
CA GLY A 78 8.21 -2.71 0.12
C GLY A 78 9.07 -2.39 -1.10
N SER A 79 8.54 -1.55 -2.00
CA SER A 79 9.23 -1.34 -3.28
C SER A 79 10.47 -0.46 -3.17
N SER A 80 10.49 0.47 -2.21
CA SER A 80 11.58 1.42 -1.98
C SER A 80 12.87 0.75 -1.49
N THR A 81 12.74 -0.40 -0.83
CA THR A 81 13.84 -1.21 -0.30
C THR A 81 14.26 -2.36 -1.23
N ASN A 82 13.67 -2.45 -2.43
CA ASN A 82 13.85 -3.56 -3.36
C ASN A 82 14.02 -3.02 -4.79
N TYR A 83 14.13 -3.89 -5.79
CA TYR A 83 14.45 -3.54 -7.17
C TYR A 83 13.23 -3.25 -8.05
N TYR A 84 12.02 -3.22 -7.50
CA TYR A 84 10.78 -3.04 -8.27
C TYR A 84 10.11 -1.67 -8.06
N TYR A 85 10.82 -0.65 -7.60
CA TYR A 85 10.29 0.72 -7.46
C TYR A 85 10.03 1.41 -8.82
N ASP A 86 9.21 2.45 -8.79
CA ASP A 86 9.10 3.44 -9.87
C ASP A 86 8.77 4.84 -9.30
N ASP A 87 8.55 5.82 -10.17
CA ASP A 87 8.24 7.21 -9.78
C ASP A 87 6.88 7.37 -9.10
N THR A 88 6.03 6.33 -9.15
CA THR A 88 4.74 6.27 -8.46
C THR A 88 4.76 5.44 -7.19
N SER A 89 5.91 4.85 -6.84
CA SER A 89 6.09 4.13 -5.58
C SER A 89 6.11 5.11 -4.42
N ASP A 90 5.33 4.77 -3.39
CA ASP A 90 5.46 5.37 -2.06
C ASP A 90 6.65 4.73 -1.30
N ILE A 91 7.11 5.39 -0.24
CA ILE A 91 8.00 4.82 0.75
C ILE A 91 7.12 4.23 1.86
N ASP A 92 7.07 2.90 1.93
CA ASP A 92 6.31 2.18 2.94
C ASP A 92 7.10 2.15 4.26
N ILE A 93 6.54 2.72 5.32
CA ILE A 93 7.09 2.77 6.68
C ILE A 93 6.27 1.86 7.59
N ALA A 94 6.93 1.02 8.37
CA ALA A 94 6.34 0.23 9.42
C ALA A 94 6.87 0.70 10.79
N ILE A 95 5.95 1.01 11.70
CA ILE A 95 6.24 1.32 13.10
C ILE A 95 5.85 0.08 13.91
N VAL A 96 6.81 -0.65 14.46
CA VAL A 96 6.56 -1.81 15.30
C VAL A 96 6.46 -1.36 16.74
N ALA A 97 5.32 -1.63 17.37
CA ALA A 97 5.06 -1.21 18.74
C ALA A 97 4.33 -2.26 19.57
N ASN A 98 4.49 -2.18 20.89
CA ASN A 98 3.63 -2.87 21.83
C ASN A 98 2.31 -2.10 21.97
N LEU A 99 1.21 -2.69 21.52
CA LEU A 99 -0.12 -2.05 21.57
C LEU A 99 -1.01 -2.58 22.71
N ASP A 100 -0.45 -3.28 23.70
CA ASP A 100 -1.23 -3.83 24.81
C ASP A 100 -1.92 -2.73 25.64
N GLY A 101 -1.27 -1.57 25.81
CA GLY A 101 -1.89 -0.39 26.42
C GLY A 101 -3.10 0.11 25.62
N MET A 102 -3.03 0.08 24.28
CA MET A 102 -4.16 0.45 23.41
C MET A 102 -5.30 -0.56 23.52
N ARG A 103 -4.99 -1.86 23.53
CA ARG A 103 -6.00 -2.92 23.72
C ARG A 103 -6.71 -2.81 25.06
N ALA A 104 -5.96 -2.52 26.12
CA ALA A 104 -6.51 -2.36 27.46
C ALA A 104 -7.43 -1.13 27.56
N MET A 105 -7.04 -0.01 26.93
CA MET A 105 -7.85 1.22 26.93
C MET A 105 -9.09 1.11 26.04
N PHE A 106 -9.00 0.39 24.91
CA PHE A 106 -10.07 0.25 23.94
C PHE A 106 -10.49 -1.22 23.76
N PRO A 107 -11.05 -1.86 24.80
CA PRO A 107 -11.52 -3.23 24.70
C PRO A 107 -12.63 -3.29 23.64
N ASN A 108 -12.58 -4.31 22.78
CA ASN A 108 -13.52 -4.54 21.67
C ASN A 108 -13.41 -3.59 20.46
N VAL A 109 -12.38 -2.75 20.38
CA VAL A 109 -12.11 -1.95 19.18
C VAL A 109 -11.12 -2.67 18.27
N ASP A 110 -11.38 -2.67 16.95
CA ASP A 110 -10.38 -3.06 15.96
C ASP A 110 -9.25 -2.03 15.94
N ILE A 111 -8.19 -2.30 16.71
CA ILE A 111 -7.01 -1.45 16.82
C ILE A 111 -6.40 -1.18 15.43
N ASN A 112 -6.35 -2.16 14.53
CA ASN A 112 -5.79 -1.95 13.19
C ASN A 112 -6.64 -0.95 12.37
N GLY A 113 -7.96 -1.06 12.47
CA GLY A 113 -8.90 -0.11 11.85
C GLY A 113 -8.78 1.29 12.45
N LEU A 114 -8.60 1.40 13.77
CA LEU A 114 -8.38 2.65 14.48
C LEU A 114 -7.09 3.33 14.01
N MET A 115 -5.97 2.61 13.93
CA MET A 115 -4.68 3.14 13.47
C MET A 115 -4.74 3.64 12.02
N LYS A 116 -5.40 2.89 11.13
CA LYS A 116 -5.60 3.33 9.75
C LYS A 116 -6.47 4.57 9.65
N SER A 117 -7.47 4.69 10.51
CA SER A 117 -8.34 5.88 10.56
C SER A 117 -7.60 7.11 11.07
N ALA A 118 -6.76 6.96 12.11
CA ALA A 118 -5.89 8.00 12.62
C ALA A 118 -4.89 8.47 11.56
N LEU A 119 -4.25 7.54 10.84
CA LEU A 119 -3.37 7.87 9.72
C LEU A 119 -4.10 8.64 8.62
N GLY A 120 -5.29 8.16 8.23
CA GLY A 120 -6.13 8.85 7.26
C GLY A 120 -6.46 10.28 7.70
N SER A 121 -6.67 10.51 9.00
CA SER A 121 -6.89 11.86 9.54
C SER A 121 -5.65 12.74 9.44
N TRP A 122 -4.49 12.20 9.80
CA TRP A 122 -3.23 12.92 9.75
C TRP A 122 -2.84 13.28 8.30
N MET A 123 -2.90 12.30 7.38
CA MET A 123 -2.53 12.47 5.98
C MET A 123 -3.46 13.45 5.21
N ARG A 124 -4.66 13.76 5.71
CA ARG A 124 -5.51 14.82 5.13
C ARG A 124 -4.87 16.21 5.23
N TYR A 125 -4.13 16.46 6.30
CA TYR A 125 -3.47 17.74 6.56
C TYR A 125 -2.00 17.74 6.16
N HIS A 126 -1.41 16.56 5.96
CA HIS A 126 0.01 16.39 5.66
C HIS A 126 0.21 15.65 4.32
N ARG A 127 0.56 16.39 3.26
CA ARG A 127 1.01 15.82 1.99
C ARG A 127 2.52 15.64 1.98
N ILE A 128 3.00 14.69 2.78
CA ILE A 128 4.42 14.47 2.99
C ILE A 128 5.05 13.79 1.78
N ARG A 129 6.20 14.29 1.36
CA ARG A 129 7.05 13.64 0.35
C ARG A 129 8.50 13.65 0.78
N VAL A 130 9.19 12.53 0.53
CA VAL A 130 10.65 12.40 0.68
C VAL A 130 11.20 11.88 -0.64
N CYS A 131 12.23 12.55 -1.18
CA CYS A 131 12.77 12.26 -2.51
C CYS A 131 11.68 12.24 -3.61
N GLY A 132 10.70 13.13 -3.51
CA GLY A 132 9.57 13.20 -4.46
C GLY A 132 8.52 12.09 -4.30
N ARG A 133 8.72 11.12 -3.41
CA ARG A 133 7.80 9.99 -3.17
C ARG A 133 6.82 10.27 -2.05
N GLY A 134 5.60 9.76 -2.17
CA GLY A 134 4.65 9.74 -1.06
C GLY A 134 5.12 8.82 0.07
N ILE A 135 4.50 8.97 1.23
CA ILE A 135 4.74 8.14 2.40
C ILE A 135 3.46 7.33 2.69
N ASP A 136 3.62 6.03 2.93
CA ASP A 136 2.57 5.15 3.46
C ASP A 136 3.06 4.60 4.80
N ILE A 137 2.28 4.75 5.87
CA ILE A 137 2.67 4.34 7.22
C ILE A 137 1.75 3.21 7.67
N ASP A 138 2.30 2.20 8.32
CA ASP A 138 1.52 1.18 9.03
C ASP A 138 2.06 1.02 10.45
N VAL A 139 1.16 0.90 11.42
CA VAL A 139 1.53 0.61 12.81
C VAL A 139 1.24 -0.85 13.07
N LEU A 140 2.28 -1.59 13.44
CA LEU A 140 2.27 -3.04 13.55
C LEU A 140 2.45 -3.43 15.00
N ASP A 141 1.64 -4.36 15.43
CA ASP A 141 1.76 -4.91 16.77
C ASP A 141 2.88 -5.95 16.84
N VAL A 142 3.77 -5.80 17.82
CA VAL A 142 4.83 -6.75 18.14
C VAL A 142 4.32 -8.18 18.33
N ASN A 143 3.11 -8.35 18.87
CA ASN A 143 2.49 -9.65 19.14
C ASN A 143 1.85 -10.28 17.90
N THR A 144 1.90 -9.61 16.73
CA THR A 144 1.28 -10.11 15.48
C THR A 144 2.25 -10.21 14.30
N PRO A 145 3.40 -10.89 14.45
CA PRO A 145 4.27 -11.16 13.31
C PRO A 145 3.52 -12.02 12.27
N ARG A 146 3.57 -11.64 11.00
CA ARG A 146 2.71 -12.20 9.95
C ARG A 146 3.37 -13.29 9.11
N TYR A 147 4.71 -13.29 9.02
CA TYR A 147 5.45 -14.15 8.10
C TYR A 147 6.57 -14.94 8.79
N GLY A 148 6.40 -15.20 10.10
CA GLY A 148 7.38 -15.86 10.96
C GLY A 148 7.87 -14.94 12.09
N PRO A 149 8.54 -15.48 13.12
CA PRO A 149 8.98 -14.71 14.30
C PRO A 149 9.75 -13.45 13.92
N GLY A 150 9.29 -12.28 14.39
CA GLY A 150 9.90 -10.98 14.09
C GLY A 150 9.70 -10.48 12.65
N ILE A 151 8.92 -11.18 11.81
CA ILE A 151 8.69 -10.80 10.40
C ILE A 151 7.28 -10.24 10.22
N TYR A 152 7.18 -8.91 10.24
CA TYR A 152 5.89 -8.20 10.14
C TYR A 152 5.48 -7.88 8.69
N LYS A 153 6.45 -7.72 7.78
CA LYS A 153 6.24 -7.35 6.37
C LYS A 153 7.02 -8.27 5.43
N VAL A 154 6.53 -8.42 4.20
CA VAL A 154 7.21 -9.16 3.13
C VAL A 154 8.34 -8.34 2.49
N GLY A 155 9.28 -9.03 1.84
CA GLY A 155 10.37 -8.42 1.07
C GLY A 155 11.46 -7.83 1.95
N SER A 156 12.38 -7.09 1.37
CA SER A 156 13.46 -6.44 2.12
C SER A 156 12.93 -5.36 3.08
N ALA A 157 13.64 -5.20 4.20
CA ALA A 157 13.32 -4.23 5.23
C ALA A 157 14.61 -3.66 5.84
N TYR A 158 14.61 -2.35 6.11
CA TYR A 158 15.75 -1.63 6.67
C TYR A 158 15.28 -0.80 7.87
N SER A 159 15.86 -1.07 9.04
CA SER A 159 15.56 -0.34 10.27
C SER A 159 16.19 1.03 10.23
N LEU A 160 15.38 2.05 10.47
CA LEU A 160 15.83 3.42 10.67
C LEU A 160 16.43 3.62 12.06
N LYS A 161 16.02 2.79 13.04
CA LYS A 161 16.50 2.84 14.43
C LYS A 161 17.92 2.31 14.56
N SER A 162 18.21 1.14 13.95
CA SER A 162 19.54 0.53 13.99
C SER A 162 20.42 0.87 12.78
N ASP A 163 19.92 1.69 11.85
CA ASP A 163 20.60 2.07 10.60
C ASP A 163 21.16 0.86 9.85
N SER A 164 20.34 -0.20 9.76
CA SER A 164 20.79 -1.49 9.24
C SER A 164 19.67 -2.30 8.59
N TRP A 165 20.07 -3.20 7.68
CA TRP A 165 19.15 -4.12 7.02
C TRP A 165 18.64 -5.16 8.03
N ILE A 166 17.32 -5.17 8.26
CA ILE A 166 16.63 -6.30 8.89
C ILE A 166 16.66 -7.49 7.92
N ARG A 167 16.40 -7.20 6.64
CA ARG A 167 16.49 -8.17 5.55
C ARG A 167 16.91 -7.49 4.25
N ARG A 168 18.05 -7.91 3.71
CA ARG A 168 18.59 -7.39 2.45
C ARG A 168 17.74 -7.82 1.24
N PRO A 169 17.66 -6.98 0.19
CA PRO A 169 17.00 -7.34 -1.05
C PRO A 169 17.87 -8.27 -1.88
N GLU A 170 17.27 -9.36 -2.37
CA GLU A 170 17.92 -10.26 -3.31
C GLU A 170 17.60 -9.85 -4.74
N LEU A 171 18.64 -9.68 -5.56
CA LEU A 171 18.50 -9.35 -6.98
C LEU A 171 18.17 -10.61 -7.76
N LEU A 172 17.02 -10.61 -8.43
CA LEU A 172 16.62 -11.71 -9.31
C LEU A 172 17.44 -11.72 -10.60
N LYS A 173 17.77 -12.93 -11.07
CA LYS A 173 18.44 -13.11 -12.36
C LYS A 173 17.57 -12.59 -13.52
N PRO A 174 18.16 -12.05 -14.60
CA PRO A 174 17.40 -11.46 -15.71
C PRO A 174 16.40 -12.41 -16.40
N ASP A 175 16.73 -13.70 -16.49
CA ASP A 175 15.85 -14.75 -17.02
C ASP A 175 14.65 -15.00 -16.11
N VAL A 176 14.85 -15.07 -14.80
CA VAL A 176 13.76 -15.19 -13.81
C VAL A 176 12.82 -13.98 -13.91
N VAL A 177 13.36 -12.76 -13.99
CA VAL A 177 12.57 -11.53 -14.16
C VAL A 177 11.76 -11.56 -15.46
N ARG A 178 12.33 -12.10 -16.54
CA ARG A 178 11.65 -12.24 -17.84
C ARG A 178 10.46 -13.18 -17.75
N GLU A 179 10.61 -14.33 -17.09
CA GLU A 179 9.52 -15.28 -16.89
C GLU A 179 8.41 -14.72 -15.98
N ILE A 180 8.78 -14.06 -14.88
CA ILE A 180 7.81 -13.34 -14.02
C ILE A 180 7.03 -12.31 -14.84
N ARG A 181 7.71 -11.55 -15.70
CA ARG A 181 7.08 -10.54 -16.56
C ARG A 181 6.06 -11.15 -17.52
N LYS A 182 6.42 -12.25 -18.18
CA LYS A 182 5.54 -12.98 -19.10
C LYS A 182 4.30 -13.50 -18.39
N SER A 183 4.48 -14.12 -17.23
CA SER A 183 3.39 -14.67 -16.41
C SER A 183 2.49 -13.58 -15.82
N ALA A 184 3.07 -12.50 -15.29
CA ALA A 184 2.32 -11.33 -14.82
C ALA A 184 1.46 -10.71 -15.92
N TRP A 185 1.99 -10.64 -17.16
CA TRP A 185 1.23 -10.15 -18.31
C TRP A 185 0.04 -11.06 -18.67
N LYS A 186 0.19 -12.39 -18.53
CA LYS A 186 -0.91 -13.34 -18.74
C LYS A 186 -2.02 -13.14 -17.70
N ILE A 187 -1.67 -13.06 -16.41
CA ILE A 187 -2.61 -12.81 -15.31
C ILE A 187 -3.31 -11.45 -15.49
N PHE A 188 -2.55 -10.39 -15.80
CA PHE A 188 -3.11 -9.08 -16.07
C PHE A 188 -4.12 -9.10 -17.23
N LYS A 189 -3.80 -9.77 -18.34
CA LYS A 189 -4.72 -9.88 -19.49
C LYS A 189 -6.01 -10.60 -19.12
N ASP A 190 -5.93 -11.65 -18.30
CA ASP A 190 -7.11 -12.36 -17.81
C ASP A 190 -8.01 -11.45 -16.98
N PHE A 191 -7.45 -10.79 -15.97
CA PHE A 191 -8.19 -9.81 -15.17
C PHE A 191 -8.74 -8.66 -16.00
N ARG A 192 -8.00 -8.18 -17.00
CA ARG A 192 -8.47 -7.12 -17.90
C ARG A 192 -9.67 -7.56 -18.74
N ARG A 193 -9.72 -8.84 -19.17
CA ARG A 193 -10.88 -9.39 -19.90
C ARG A 193 -12.12 -9.43 -19.01
N GLN A 194 -11.98 -9.95 -17.79
CA GLN A 194 -13.06 -10.00 -16.81
C GLN A 194 -13.56 -8.58 -16.47
N TYR A 195 -12.64 -7.64 -16.21
CA TYR A 195 -12.96 -6.22 -16.04
C TYR A 195 -13.78 -5.64 -17.20
N ASN A 196 -13.34 -5.87 -18.44
CA ASN A 196 -14.05 -5.37 -19.62
C ASN A 196 -15.46 -5.98 -19.74
N GLN A 197 -15.63 -7.26 -19.39
CA GLN A 197 -16.95 -7.91 -19.37
C GLN A 197 -17.86 -7.31 -18.30
N MET A 198 -17.36 -7.10 -17.07
CA MET A 198 -18.12 -6.45 -16.00
C MET A 198 -18.59 -5.04 -16.42
N ARG A 199 -17.71 -4.26 -17.04
CA ARG A 199 -18.03 -2.91 -17.56
C ARG A 199 -19.05 -2.97 -18.70
N LYS A 200 -18.88 -3.89 -19.66
CA LYS A 200 -19.78 -4.04 -20.81
C LYS A 200 -21.19 -4.45 -20.39
N ASN A 201 -21.28 -5.36 -19.42
CA ASN A 201 -22.54 -5.93 -18.95
C ASN A 201 -23.13 -5.18 -17.75
N ASN A 202 -22.49 -4.10 -17.30
CA ASN A 202 -22.89 -3.30 -16.13
C ASN A 202 -23.21 -4.19 -14.90
N MET A 203 -22.32 -5.14 -14.60
CA MET A 203 -22.51 -6.09 -13.48
C MET A 203 -22.62 -5.35 -12.14
N GLY A 204 -23.47 -5.85 -11.23
CA GLY A 204 -23.73 -5.23 -9.93
C GLY A 204 -22.57 -5.27 -8.93
N ALA A 205 -22.72 -4.55 -7.81
CA ALA A 205 -21.63 -4.25 -6.89
C ALA A 205 -21.01 -5.52 -6.31
N ASP A 206 -21.85 -6.51 -5.97
CA ASP A 206 -21.41 -7.78 -5.39
C ASP A 206 -20.45 -8.55 -6.31
N PHE A 207 -20.70 -8.52 -7.63
CA PHE A 207 -19.81 -9.16 -8.61
C PHE A 207 -18.47 -8.41 -8.70
N VAL A 208 -18.51 -7.07 -8.72
CA VAL A 208 -17.32 -6.23 -8.73
C VAL A 208 -16.48 -6.46 -7.47
N ASP A 209 -17.13 -6.52 -6.31
CA ASP A 209 -16.49 -6.73 -5.01
C ASP A 209 -15.89 -8.12 -4.89
N THR A 210 -16.60 -9.15 -5.37
CA THR A 210 -16.07 -10.53 -5.45
C THR A 210 -14.82 -10.58 -6.32
N PHE A 211 -14.84 -9.91 -7.48
CA PHE A 211 -13.67 -9.84 -8.36
C PHE A 211 -12.49 -9.10 -7.73
N MET A 212 -12.73 -7.96 -7.09
CA MET A 212 -11.71 -7.21 -6.35
C MET A 212 -11.13 -8.03 -5.18
N THR A 213 -11.98 -8.78 -4.48
CA THR A 213 -11.59 -9.69 -3.41
C THR A 213 -10.69 -10.79 -3.92
N ARG A 214 -11.04 -11.43 -5.05
CA ARG A 214 -10.20 -12.42 -5.73
C ARG A 214 -8.81 -11.87 -6.06
N ILE A 215 -8.73 -10.72 -6.73
CA ILE A 215 -7.45 -10.06 -7.06
C ILE A 215 -6.61 -9.82 -5.79
N THR A 216 -7.25 -9.34 -4.72
CA THR A 216 -6.58 -9.05 -3.45
C THR A 216 -6.10 -10.33 -2.77
N MET A 217 -6.89 -11.40 -2.83
CA MET A 217 -6.55 -12.68 -2.23
C MET A 217 -5.40 -13.37 -2.97
N GLU A 218 -5.44 -13.43 -4.30
CA GLU A 218 -4.33 -13.99 -5.08
C GLU A 218 -3.01 -13.26 -4.77
N ARG A 219 -3.03 -11.93 -4.61
CA ARG A 219 -1.86 -11.17 -4.15
C ARG A 219 -1.42 -11.55 -2.73
N LYS A 220 -2.36 -11.64 -1.77
CA LYS A 220 -2.06 -11.97 -0.38
C LYS A 220 -1.48 -13.38 -0.25
N ASP A 221 -2.02 -14.34 -1.00
CA ASP A 221 -1.55 -15.73 -1.01
C ASP A 221 -0.15 -15.82 -1.62
N SER A 222 0.10 -15.08 -2.70
CA SER A 222 1.43 -14.97 -3.32
C SER A 222 2.46 -14.39 -2.34
N TYR A 223 2.08 -13.37 -1.56
CA TYR A 223 2.92 -12.84 -0.47
C TYR A 223 3.16 -13.85 0.65
N ALA A 224 2.15 -14.61 1.09
CA ALA A 224 2.32 -15.61 2.14
C ALA A 224 3.29 -16.72 1.71
N LYS A 225 3.21 -17.16 0.45
CA LYS A 225 4.09 -18.19 -0.13
C LYS A 225 5.50 -17.69 -0.43
N ASN A 226 5.66 -16.41 -0.76
CA ASN A 226 6.92 -15.82 -1.22
C ASN A 226 7.32 -14.60 -0.39
N TYR A 227 7.18 -14.68 0.94
CA TYR A 227 7.33 -13.51 1.81
C TYR A 227 8.74 -12.92 1.82
N LEU A 228 9.78 -13.70 1.48
CA LEU A 228 11.16 -13.22 1.36
C LEU A 228 11.39 -12.46 0.04
N GLN A 229 10.80 -12.95 -1.05
CA GLN A 229 10.93 -12.40 -2.40
C GLN A 229 9.54 -12.15 -3.00
N PRO A 230 8.87 -11.04 -2.65
CA PRO A 230 7.48 -10.75 -3.02
C PRO A 230 7.33 -10.27 -4.48
N VAL A 231 8.32 -10.58 -5.34
CA VAL A 231 8.34 -10.26 -6.76
C VAL A 231 7.87 -11.48 -7.53
N THR A 232 6.56 -11.58 -7.71
CA THR A 232 5.88 -12.74 -8.27
C THR A 232 4.94 -12.34 -9.40
N PRO A 233 4.46 -13.28 -10.23
CA PRO A 233 3.50 -12.98 -11.28
C PRO A 233 2.23 -12.28 -10.77
N GLU A 234 1.63 -12.75 -9.67
CA GLU A 234 0.37 -12.22 -9.13
C GLU A 234 0.55 -10.80 -8.56
N THR A 235 1.64 -10.58 -7.82
CA THR A 235 1.94 -9.28 -7.20
C THR A 235 2.28 -8.23 -8.25
N MET A 236 3.01 -8.61 -9.31
CA MET A 236 3.32 -7.70 -10.42
C MET A 236 2.10 -7.44 -11.29
N ALA A 237 1.25 -8.43 -11.55
CA ALA A 237 -0.03 -8.23 -12.22
C ALA A 237 -0.92 -7.25 -11.44
N PHE A 238 -1.03 -7.41 -10.11
CA PHE A 238 -1.76 -6.47 -9.26
C PHE A 238 -1.22 -5.03 -9.38
N ARG A 239 0.10 -4.85 -9.39
CA ARG A 239 0.69 -3.51 -9.59
C ARG A 239 0.35 -2.95 -10.96
N MET A 240 0.33 -3.78 -12.00
CA MET A 240 -0.11 -3.36 -13.34
C MET A 240 -1.57 -2.90 -13.36
N ILE A 241 -2.46 -3.62 -12.68
CA ILE A 241 -3.88 -3.26 -12.49
C ILE A 241 -4.04 -1.90 -11.79
N ARG A 242 -3.25 -1.65 -10.74
CA ARG A 242 -3.24 -0.34 -10.06
C ARG A 242 -2.71 0.77 -10.98
N ARG A 243 -1.57 0.55 -11.63
CA ARG A 243 -0.89 1.55 -12.49
C ARG A 243 -1.72 1.99 -13.69
N CYS A 244 -2.48 1.09 -14.30
CA CYS A 244 -3.33 1.47 -15.43
C CYS A 244 -4.62 2.20 -15.03
N GLY A 245 -4.93 2.25 -13.73
CA GLY A 245 -6.13 2.89 -13.18
C GLY A 245 -7.32 1.94 -13.00
N MET A 246 -7.18 0.67 -13.38
CA MET A 246 -8.28 -0.31 -13.34
C MET A 246 -8.73 -0.60 -11.90
N TRP A 247 -7.80 -0.67 -10.94
CA TRP A 247 -8.15 -0.82 -9.52
C TRP A 247 -9.03 0.32 -9.01
N ARG A 248 -8.67 1.56 -9.36
CA ARG A 248 -9.40 2.76 -8.96
C ARG A 248 -10.79 2.80 -9.61
N ASP A 249 -10.87 2.47 -10.90
CA ASP A 249 -12.15 2.41 -11.60
C ASP A 249 -13.10 1.38 -10.99
N LEU A 250 -12.59 0.20 -10.58
CA LEU A 250 -13.38 -0.82 -9.89
C LEU A 250 -13.93 -0.33 -8.54
N ILE A 251 -13.11 0.38 -7.74
CA ILE A 251 -13.57 1.01 -6.48
C ILE A 251 -14.71 2.00 -6.78
N GLU A 252 -14.52 2.88 -7.77
CA GLU A 252 -15.53 3.88 -8.13
C GLU A 252 -16.81 3.24 -8.69
N LEU A 253 -16.69 2.13 -9.43
CA LEU A 253 -17.82 1.38 -9.97
C LEU A 253 -18.67 0.75 -8.85
N SER A 254 -18.03 0.04 -7.93
CA SER A 254 -18.70 -0.58 -6.77
C SER A 254 -19.38 0.48 -5.90
N ALA A 255 -18.68 1.58 -5.57
CA ALA A 255 -19.24 2.66 -4.76
C ALA A 255 -20.47 3.31 -5.41
N ARG A 256 -20.41 3.61 -6.72
CA ARG A 256 -21.53 4.21 -7.44
C ARG A 256 -22.78 3.32 -7.45
N GLN A 257 -22.59 2.01 -7.59
CA GLN A 257 -23.71 1.08 -7.58
C GLN A 257 -24.37 1.03 -6.21
N ARG A 258 -23.59 0.91 -5.14
CA ARG A 258 -24.11 0.99 -3.77
C ARG A 258 -24.84 2.31 -3.50
N SER A 259 -24.29 3.45 -3.92
CA SER A 259 -24.95 4.75 -3.74
C SER A 259 -26.29 4.86 -4.47
N ARG A 260 -26.50 4.14 -5.58
CA ARG A 260 -27.81 4.08 -6.24
C ARG A 260 -28.81 3.33 -5.36
N ASP A 261 -28.38 2.26 -4.71
CA ASP A 261 -29.25 1.45 -3.84
C ASP A 261 -29.69 2.20 -2.57
N PHE A 262 -28.92 3.21 -2.12
CA PHE A 262 -29.27 4.07 -0.98
C PHE A 262 -30.08 5.33 -1.35
N ASN A 263 -30.25 5.64 -2.64
CA ASN A 263 -31.06 6.79 -3.06
C ASN A 263 -32.54 6.39 -3.04
N ILE A 264 -33.25 6.78 -1.98
CA ILE A 264 -34.71 6.69 -1.93
C ILE A 264 -35.27 7.84 -2.76
N SER A 265 -35.86 7.54 -3.91
CA SER A 265 -36.70 8.49 -4.64
C SER A 265 -38.03 8.62 -3.89
N LEU A 266 -38.26 9.79 -3.30
CA LEU A 266 -39.57 10.23 -2.79
C LEU A 266 -40.40 10.82 -3.93
#